data_AF-A0A382X742-F1
#
_entry.id   AF-A0A382X742-F1
#
_cell.length_a   1.000
_cell.length_b   1.000
_cell.length_c   1.000
_cell.angle_alpha   90.00
_cell.angle_beta   90.00
_cell.angle_gamma   90.00
#
_symmetry.space_group_name_H-M   'P 1'
#
loop_
_entity.id
_entity.type
_entity.pdbx_description
1 polymer ?
#
loop_
_entity_poly.entity_id
_entity_poly.type
_entity_poly.pdbx_seq_one_letter_code
_entity_poly.pdbx_strand_id
1 'polypeptide(L)'
;ASDEEIERHFVSSEHVGDAIEARWQFRRGNELTDFLIRLRIEGKSLIVEFEGGAGKVAGIDLGYVSGAIHPRLIRVPYLSLGDEQPVILSTSGVFISSFLDWFHSHASSMHGVAGDEERGMHLNGGCSYRLSSDGRRAILRDRWVLTVSRRFEEVLPTQPAANDHEPTPVSPELVWCRLSDMAAGEEAYVEAYEQLRMFRQAGLKDLFILHPETTWHDGNGGVPTLDTVGAESKGGDDAFHEYLDAVKDLGYGYGLYASFRDITPHDAAWSS
;
A
#
# COMPACT_ATOMS: atom_id res chain seq x y z
N ALA A 1 20.01 -11.92 -8.57
CA ALA A 1 21.16 -12.20 -9.47
C ALA A 1 20.61 -12.44 -10.87
N SER A 2 21.28 -12.01 -11.95
CA SER A 2 20.73 -12.19 -13.30
C SER A 2 20.57 -13.67 -13.62
N ASP A 3 19.33 -14.13 -13.76
CA ASP A 3 19.02 -15.48 -14.21
C ASP A 3 19.60 -15.66 -15.62
N GLU A 4 20.68 -16.44 -15.73
CA GLU A 4 21.41 -16.69 -16.97
C GLU A 4 20.57 -17.50 -17.97
N GLU A 5 19.47 -18.11 -17.53
CA GLU A 5 18.54 -18.84 -18.39
C GLU A 5 17.57 -17.92 -19.15
N ILE A 6 17.54 -16.62 -18.81
CA ILE A 6 16.67 -15.64 -19.48
C ILE A 6 17.40 -15.01 -20.65
N GLU A 7 16.99 -15.39 -21.85
CA GLU A 7 17.37 -14.72 -23.09
C GLU A 7 16.55 -13.45 -23.28
N ARG A 8 17.21 -12.35 -23.67
CA ARG A 8 16.59 -11.02 -23.80
C ARG A 8 16.80 -10.53 -25.22
N HIS A 9 15.71 -10.40 -25.98
CA HIS A 9 15.72 -9.93 -27.35
C HIS A 9 15.15 -8.51 -27.40
N PHE A 10 15.99 -7.57 -27.82
CA PHE A 10 15.54 -6.21 -28.12
C PHE A 10 14.74 -6.22 -29.42
N VAL A 11 13.53 -5.64 -29.39
CA VAL A 11 12.62 -5.63 -30.55
C VAL A 11 12.66 -4.27 -31.24
N SER A 12 12.43 -3.19 -30.49
CA SER A 12 12.41 -1.83 -31.02
C SER A 12 12.53 -0.81 -29.90
N SER A 13 12.92 0.42 -30.25
CA SER A 13 12.81 1.58 -29.37
C SER A 13 12.33 2.78 -30.14
N GLU A 14 11.51 3.59 -29.51
CA GLU A 14 11.03 4.86 -30.06
C GLU A 14 11.04 5.95 -28.98
N HIS A 15 11.23 7.19 -29.40
CA HIS A 15 11.15 8.36 -28.53
C HIS A 15 9.72 8.89 -28.57
N VAL A 16 9.02 8.86 -27.43
CA VAL A 16 7.61 9.23 -27.28
C VAL A 16 7.49 10.27 -26.19
N GLY A 17 7.17 11.51 -26.57
CA GLY A 17 7.10 12.62 -25.63
C GLY A 17 8.46 12.92 -24.99
N ASP A 18 8.55 12.76 -23.67
CA ASP A 18 9.75 12.93 -22.84
C ASP A 18 10.42 11.60 -22.45
N ALA A 19 9.94 10.48 -23.00
CA ALA A 19 10.40 9.13 -22.67
C ALA A 19 10.92 8.37 -23.90
N ILE A 20 11.78 7.39 -23.64
CA ILE A 20 12.15 6.33 -24.58
C ILE A 20 11.31 5.10 -24.23
N GLU A 21 10.50 4.63 -25.18
CA GLU A 21 9.80 3.37 -25.09
C GLU A 21 10.62 2.28 -25.78
N ALA A 22 11.08 1.29 -25.02
CA ALA A 22 11.83 0.15 -25.52
C ALA A 22 10.99 -1.13 -25.38
N ARG A 23 10.73 -1.81 -26.49
CA ARG A 23 10.06 -3.10 -26.53
C ARG A 23 11.08 -4.22 -26.51
N TRP A 24 10.88 -5.15 -25.58
CA TRP A 24 11.71 -6.31 -25.40
C TRP A 24 10.88 -7.58 -25.38
N GLN A 25 11.50 -8.67 -25.79
CA GLN A 25 10.94 -10.00 -25.67
C GLN A 25 11.91 -10.87 -24.88
N PHE A 26 11.42 -11.44 -23.78
CA PHE A 26 12.23 -12.30 -22.91
C PHE A 26 11.79 -13.75 -23.07
N ARG A 27 12.76 -14.65 -23.09
CA ARG A 27 12.53 -16.08 -23.22
C ARG A 27 13.22 -16.83 -22.10
N ARG A 28 12.51 -17.75 -21.45
CA ARG A 28 13.08 -18.73 -20.51
C ARG A 28 12.54 -20.11 -20.87
N GLY A 29 13.41 -21.00 -21.34
CA GLY A 29 12.99 -22.28 -21.91
C GLY A 29 11.99 -22.10 -23.06
N ASN A 30 10.78 -22.62 -22.89
CA ASN A 30 9.67 -22.51 -23.85
C ASN A 30 8.74 -21.32 -23.58
N GLU A 31 8.95 -20.58 -22.49
CA GLU A 31 8.12 -19.44 -22.15
C GLU A 31 8.66 -18.17 -22.80
N LEU A 32 7.79 -17.50 -23.54
CA LEU A 32 8.05 -16.20 -24.15
C LEU A 32 7.13 -15.16 -23.54
N THR A 33 7.63 -13.94 -23.35
CA THR A 33 6.80 -12.81 -22.94
C THR A 33 7.39 -11.48 -23.38
N ASP A 34 6.50 -10.52 -23.62
CA ASP A 34 6.87 -9.20 -24.09
C ASP A 34 6.83 -8.19 -22.93
N PHE A 35 7.76 -7.24 -23.00
CA PHE A 35 7.92 -6.16 -22.06
C PHE A 35 8.00 -4.83 -22.78
N LEU A 36 7.36 -3.84 -22.19
CA LEU A 36 7.57 -2.44 -22.51
C LEU A 36 8.34 -1.80 -21.35
N ILE A 37 9.50 -1.25 -21.68
CA ILE A 37 10.35 -0.52 -20.73
C ILE A 37 10.33 0.94 -21.14
N ARG A 38 9.81 1.82 -20.29
CA ARG A 38 9.82 3.27 -20.54
C ARG A 38 10.92 3.91 -19.69
N LEU A 39 11.81 4.66 -20.33
CA LEU A 39 12.90 5.36 -19.66
C LEU A 39 12.72 6.86 -19.83
N ARG A 40 12.72 7.61 -18.75
CA ARG A 40 12.67 9.07 -18.78
C ARG A 40 13.52 9.67 -17.67
N ILE A 41 13.94 10.91 -17.87
CA ILE A 41 14.68 11.67 -16.86
C ILE A 41 13.75 12.71 -16.26
N GLU A 42 13.64 12.74 -14.94
CA GLU A 42 12.90 13.75 -14.21
C GLU A 42 13.80 14.35 -13.13
N GLY A 43 14.16 15.62 -13.30
CA GLY A 43 15.11 16.29 -12.41
C GLY A 43 16.45 15.57 -12.35
N LYS A 44 16.74 14.94 -11.19
CA LYS A 44 17.99 14.21 -10.90
C LYS A 44 17.83 12.69 -10.92
N SER A 45 16.67 12.22 -11.37
CA SER A 45 16.29 10.82 -11.34
C SER A 45 16.14 10.27 -12.75
N LEU A 46 16.68 9.07 -12.96
CA LEU A 46 16.27 8.21 -14.05
C LEU A 46 15.08 7.37 -13.57
N ILE A 47 13.99 7.46 -14.31
CA ILE A 47 12.77 6.71 -14.04
C ILE A 47 12.65 5.64 -15.12
N VAL A 48 12.53 4.39 -14.68
CA VAL A 48 12.38 3.21 -15.53
C VAL A 48 11.10 2.50 -15.16
N GLU A 49 10.13 2.51 -16.06
CA GLU A 49 8.85 1.80 -15.88
C GLU A 49 8.89 0.49 -16.65
N PHE A 50 8.48 -0.59 -15.99
CA PHE A 50 8.37 -1.93 -16.55
C PHE A 50 6.91 -2.31 -16.65
N GLU A 51 6.46 -2.72 -17.83
CA GLU A 51 5.10 -3.18 -18.07
C GLU A 51 5.11 -4.46 -18.91
N GLY A 52 4.27 -5.45 -18.55
CA GLY A 52 4.03 -6.64 -19.37
C GLY A 52 4.22 -7.97 -18.63
N GLY A 53 4.88 -8.93 -19.27
CA GLY A 53 5.19 -10.22 -18.66
C GLY A 53 4.04 -11.22 -18.54
N ALA A 54 2.79 -10.80 -18.84
CA ALA A 54 1.58 -11.63 -18.87
C ALA A 54 1.45 -12.61 -17.67
N GLY A 55 1.79 -12.16 -16.45
CA GLY A 55 1.71 -12.97 -15.23
C GLY A 55 2.83 -14.02 -15.05
N LYS A 56 3.83 -14.05 -15.93
CA LYS A 56 4.98 -14.98 -15.84
C LYS A 56 6.13 -14.46 -14.97
N VAL A 57 6.14 -13.16 -14.66
CA VAL A 57 7.19 -12.52 -13.88
C VAL A 57 7.05 -12.86 -12.41
N ALA A 58 8.11 -13.36 -11.79
CA ALA A 58 8.13 -13.68 -10.37
C ALA A 58 8.63 -12.52 -9.50
N GLY A 59 9.29 -11.51 -10.09
CA GLY A 59 9.86 -10.38 -9.35
C GLY A 59 10.85 -9.57 -10.18
N ILE A 60 11.33 -8.47 -9.58
CA ILE A 60 12.41 -7.63 -10.09
C ILE A 60 13.48 -7.56 -9.01
N ASP A 61 14.73 -7.81 -9.39
CA ASP A 61 15.92 -7.48 -8.59
C ASP A 61 16.55 -6.20 -9.16
N LEU A 62 16.74 -5.16 -8.34
CA LEU A 62 17.37 -3.91 -8.79
C LEU A 62 18.90 -4.03 -9.00
N GLY A 63 19.48 -5.18 -8.68
CA GLY A 63 20.89 -5.46 -8.89
C GLY A 63 21.80 -4.79 -7.86
N TYR A 64 23.02 -4.48 -8.28
CA TYR A 64 24.08 -3.93 -7.44
C TYR A 64 24.93 -2.91 -8.21
N VAL A 65 25.63 -2.06 -7.47
CA VAL A 65 26.62 -1.13 -8.04
C VAL A 65 28.01 -1.76 -8.01
N SER A 66 28.70 -1.68 -9.14
CA SER A 66 30.11 -2.07 -9.29
C SER A 66 30.97 -0.88 -9.70
N GLY A 67 32.28 -0.93 -9.42
CA GLY A 67 33.22 0.11 -9.82
C GLY A 67 33.10 1.46 -9.08
N ALA A 68 32.44 1.49 -7.92
CA ALA A 68 32.35 2.70 -7.11
C ALA A 68 33.70 3.08 -6.50
N ILE A 69 34.00 4.39 -6.46
CA ILE A 69 35.26 4.93 -5.91
C ILE A 69 35.00 5.41 -4.48
N HIS A 70 35.74 4.86 -3.51
CA HIS A 70 35.55 5.10 -2.07
C HIS A 70 34.09 4.99 -1.61
N PRO A 71 33.42 3.85 -1.88
CA PRO A 71 32.02 3.69 -1.55
C PRO A 71 31.78 3.73 -0.05
N ARG A 72 30.64 4.31 0.36
CA ARG A 72 30.09 4.21 1.71
C ARG A 72 28.59 4.01 1.63
N LEU A 73 28.09 2.99 2.32
CA LEU A 73 26.66 2.75 2.48
C LEU A 73 26.14 3.50 3.71
N ILE A 74 25.14 4.35 3.51
CA ILE A 74 24.51 5.16 4.55
C ILE A 74 23.11 4.60 4.78
N ARG A 75 22.85 4.08 5.99
CA ARG A 75 21.52 3.59 6.39
C ARG A 75 20.57 4.76 6.63
N VAL A 76 19.29 4.57 6.32
CA VAL A 76 18.22 5.54 6.57
C VAL A 76 17.37 5.02 7.75
N PRO A 77 17.57 5.49 9.00
CA PRO A 77 17.04 4.81 10.19
C PRO A 77 15.51 4.76 10.31
N TYR A 78 14.82 5.69 9.64
CA TYR A 78 13.36 5.81 9.70
C TYR A 78 12.65 5.14 8.52
N LEU A 79 13.40 4.57 7.57
CA LEU A 79 12.84 3.90 6.40
C LEU A 79 13.13 2.40 6.52
N SER A 80 12.14 1.57 6.21
CA SER A 80 12.25 0.11 6.24
C SER A 80 11.63 -0.48 4.98
N LEU A 81 12.27 -1.52 4.41
CA LEU A 81 11.75 -2.33 3.31
C LEU A 81 11.64 -3.79 3.79
N GLY A 82 10.51 -4.12 4.39
CA GLY A 82 10.37 -5.36 5.18
C GLY A 82 11.20 -5.27 6.46
N ASP A 83 11.97 -6.31 6.74
CA ASP A 83 12.86 -6.37 7.92
C ASP A 83 14.20 -5.64 7.71
N GLU A 84 14.48 -5.20 6.48
CA GLU A 84 15.75 -4.58 6.09
C GLU A 84 15.67 -3.05 6.06
N GLN A 85 16.78 -2.40 6.42
CA GLN A 85 16.92 -0.94 6.33
C GLN A 85 17.54 -0.54 4.99
N PRO A 86 16.90 0.37 4.24
CA PRO A 86 17.46 0.88 3.00
C PRO A 86 18.79 1.59 3.18
N VAL A 87 19.61 1.50 2.14
CA VAL A 87 20.93 2.12 2.07
C VAL A 87 21.02 3.09 0.90
N ILE A 88 21.69 4.21 1.15
CA ILE A 88 22.09 5.19 0.17
C ILE A 88 23.59 5.04 -0.06
N LEU A 89 24.01 4.99 -1.32
CA LEU A 89 25.43 4.96 -1.65
C LEU A 89 26.00 6.37 -1.73
N SER A 90 27.05 6.64 -0.97
CA SER A 90 27.95 7.77 -1.17
C SER A 90 29.21 7.32 -1.91
N THR A 91 29.49 7.90 -3.09
CA THR A 91 30.72 7.64 -3.86
C THR A 91 31.10 8.87 -4.67
N SER A 92 32.39 9.16 -4.85
CA SER A 92 32.87 10.26 -5.70
C SER A 92 32.20 11.64 -5.48
N GLY A 93 31.78 11.94 -4.25
CA GLY A 93 31.11 13.21 -3.92
C GLY A 93 29.64 13.30 -4.35
N VAL A 94 29.01 12.18 -4.69
CA VAL A 94 27.57 12.06 -4.94
C VAL A 94 26.95 10.98 -4.07
N PHE A 95 25.65 11.13 -3.86
CA PHE A 95 24.74 10.16 -3.26
C PHE A 95 23.91 9.51 -4.38
N ILE A 96 23.66 8.22 -4.25
CA ILE A 96 22.90 7.41 -5.19
C ILE A 96 21.85 6.62 -4.41
N SER A 97 20.60 6.73 -4.83
CA SER A 97 19.49 5.91 -4.34
C SER A 97 18.85 5.12 -5.46
N SER A 98 18.35 3.93 -5.11
CA SER A 98 17.68 3.01 -6.03
C SER A 98 16.44 2.46 -5.33
N PHE A 99 15.25 2.87 -5.76
CA PHE A 99 14.00 2.48 -5.12
C PHE A 99 12.96 2.04 -6.15
N LEU A 100 12.12 1.09 -5.77
CA LEU A 100 10.85 0.87 -6.46
C LEU A 100 9.81 1.84 -5.92
N ASP A 101 9.03 2.44 -6.81
CA ASP A 101 7.88 3.27 -6.46
C ASP A 101 6.73 2.38 -5.99
N TRP A 102 6.55 2.32 -4.67
CA TRP A 102 5.49 1.54 -4.03
C TRP A 102 4.07 2.05 -4.34
N PHE A 103 3.91 3.28 -4.84
CA PHE A 103 2.60 3.77 -5.31
C PHE A 103 2.28 3.32 -6.74
N HIS A 104 3.27 2.87 -7.51
CA HIS A 104 3.09 2.41 -8.89
C HIS A 104 3.14 0.88 -9.04
N SER A 105 3.58 0.17 -7.99
CA SER A 105 3.84 -1.26 -8.04
C SER A 105 2.57 -2.11 -8.00
N HIS A 106 2.53 -3.16 -8.84
CA HIS A 106 1.56 -4.26 -8.74
C HIS A 106 2.12 -5.49 -8.02
N ALA A 107 3.32 -5.40 -7.44
CA ALA A 107 3.95 -6.53 -6.78
C ALA A 107 3.24 -6.93 -5.49
N SER A 108 3.31 -8.22 -5.15
CA SER A 108 2.70 -8.75 -3.92
C SER A 108 3.47 -8.34 -2.66
N SER A 109 4.77 -8.10 -2.78
CA SER A 109 5.61 -7.60 -1.70
C SER A 109 6.91 -6.99 -2.23
N MET A 110 7.44 -6.02 -1.50
CA MET A 110 8.79 -5.50 -1.67
C MET A 110 9.72 -6.06 -0.60
N HIS A 111 11.00 -6.16 -0.91
CA HIS A 111 12.01 -6.65 0.02
C HIS A 111 13.28 -5.80 -0.11
N GLY A 112 13.95 -5.55 1.02
CA GLY A 112 15.32 -5.07 1.01
C GLY A 112 16.33 -6.19 0.79
N VAL A 113 17.58 -5.81 0.59
CA VAL A 113 18.74 -6.70 0.61
C VAL A 113 19.73 -6.10 1.59
N ALA A 114 20.26 -6.90 2.52
CA ALA A 114 21.32 -6.46 3.40
C ALA A 114 22.52 -6.01 2.57
N GLY A 115 23.03 -4.80 2.82
CA GLY A 115 24.25 -4.30 2.20
C GLY A 115 25.44 -5.14 2.64
N ASP A 116 25.79 -6.15 1.84
CA ASP A 116 26.94 -7.03 2.05
C ASP A 116 28.05 -6.64 1.08
N GLU A 117 29.21 -6.23 1.61
CA GLU A 117 30.36 -5.83 0.78
C GLU A 117 30.89 -6.99 -0.08
N GLU A 118 30.71 -8.26 0.35
CA GLU A 118 31.19 -9.43 -0.40
C GLU A 118 30.32 -9.79 -1.60
N ARG A 119 29.03 -9.41 -1.59
CA ARG A 119 28.06 -9.76 -2.65
C ARG A 119 27.85 -8.68 -3.71
N GLY A 120 28.63 -7.61 -3.64
CA GLY A 120 28.43 -6.41 -4.44
C GLY A 120 27.49 -5.43 -3.75
N MET A 121 27.63 -4.15 -4.10
CA MET A 121 26.98 -3.08 -3.36
C MET A 121 25.52 -2.93 -3.79
N HIS A 122 24.68 -3.80 -3.26
CA HIS A 122 23.23 -3.78 -3.47
C HIS A 122 22.63 -2.52 -2.87
N LEU A 123 21.96 -1.73 -3.73
CA LEU A 123 21.20 -0.55 -3.30
C LEU A 123 19.75 -0.96 -3.20
N ASN A 124 19.38 -1.36 -1.98
CA ASN A 124 18.07 -1.90 -1.65
C ASN A 124 17.81 -3.21 -2.42
N GLY A 125 16.62 -3.78 -2.23
CA GLY A 125 16.25 -5.04 -2.87
C GLY A 125 15.38 -4.82 -4.10
N GLY A 126 14.21 -5.43 -4.07
CA GLY A 126 13.33 -5.51 -5.23
C GLY A 126 11.91 -5.85 -4.84
N CYS A 127 11.21 -6.53 -5.73
CA CYS A 127 9.84 -6.94 -5.50
C CYS A 127 9.60 -8.37 -5.95
N SER A 128 8.53 -8.97 -5.42
CA SER A 128 8.09 -10.32 -5.78
C SER A 128 6.61 -10.35 -6.12
N TYR A 129 6.27 -11.10 -7.15
CA TYR A 129 4.91 -11.39 -7.59
C TYR A 129 4.55 -12.82 -7.20
N ARG A 130 3.60 -12.96 -6.29
CA ARG A 130 3.06 -14.24 -5.85
C ARG A 130 1.84 -14.62 -6.70
N LEU A 131 1.54 -15.92 -6.73
CA LEU A 131 0.30 -16.40 -7.33
C LEU A 131 -0.88 -15.95 -6.46
N SER A 132 -1.90 -15.40 -7.10
CA SER A 132 -3.22 -15.18 -6.53
C SER A 132 -3.97 -16.51 -6.35
N SER A 133 -5.14 -16.46 -5.71
CA SER A 133 -5.99 -17.65 -5.47
C SER A 133 -6.42 -18.34 -6.77
N ASP A 134 -6.50 -17.61 -7.88
CA ASP A 134 -6.78 -18.15 -9.22
C ASP A 134 -5.57 -18.80 -9.90
N GLY A 135 -4.43 -18.89 -9.20
CA GLY A 135 -3.19 -19.47 -9.71
C GLY A 135 -2.47 -18.60 -10.74
N ARG A 136 -2.79 -17.31 -10.84
CA ARG A 136 -2.12 -16.36 -11.76
C ARG A 136 -1.38 -15.29 -10.97
N ARG A 137 -0.31 -14.74 -11.53
CA ARG A 137 0.31 -13.51 -10.99
C ARG A 137 -0.30 -12.29 -11.65
N ALA A 138 -0.27 -11.16 -10.94
CA ALA A 138 -0.53 -9.87 -11.56
C ALA A 138 0.44 -9.62 -12.74
N ILE A 139 -0.04 -8.88 -13.74
CA ILE A 139 0.80 -8.38 -14.83
C ILE A 139 1.86 -7.46 -14.23
N LEU A 140 3.10 -7.57 -14.73
CA LEU A 140 4.21 -6.73 -14.28
C LEU A 140 3.86 -5.27 -14.54
N ARG A 141 3.85 -4.48 -13.48
CA ARG A 141 3.77 -3.03 -13.54
C ARG A 141 4.54 -2.48 -12.36
N ASP A 142 5.72 -1.95 -12.63
CA ASP A 142 6.61 -1.39 -11.63
C ASP A 142 7.35 -0.20 -12.17
N ARG A 143 7.73 0.71 -11.27
CA ARG A 143 8.59 1.85 -11.59
C ARG A 143 9.80 1.82 -10.69
N TRP A 144 10.98 1.78 -11.31
CA TRP A 144 12.27 1.95 -10.65
C TRP A 144 12.72 3.40 -10.78
N VAL A 145 13.16 3.98 -9.67
CA VAL A 145 13.67 5.35 -9.58
C VAL A 145 15.11 5.28 -9.09
N LEU A 146 16.04 5.68 -9.96
CA LEU A 146 17.46 5.81 -9.66
C LEU A 146 17.82 7.29 -9.59
N THR A 147 18.15 7.80 -8.41
CA THR A 147 18.46 9.21 -8.20
C THR A 147 19.93 9.41 -7.90
N VAL A 148 20.57 10.37 -8.57
CA VAL A 148 21.97 10.75 -8.33
C VAL A 148 22.05 12.23 -7.99
N SER A 149 22.56 12.56 -6.81
CA SER A 149 22.72 13.96 -6.40
C SER A 149 23.94 14.21 -5.54
N ARG A 150 24.41 15.47 -5.51
CA ARG A 150 25.40 15.95 -4.53
C ARG A 150 24.78 16.27 -3.15
N ARG A 151 23.46 16.28 -3.04
CA ARG A 151 22.72 16.55 -1.80
C ARG A 151 22.02 15.28 -1.32
N PHE A 152 22.21 14.95 -0.05
CA PHE A 152 21.70 13.71 0.52
C PHE A 152 20.17 13.72 0.58
N GLU A 153 19.58 14.86 0.92
CA GLU A 153 18.14 15.06 1.04
C GLU A 153 17.38 14.84 -0.28
N GLU A 154 18.04 15.02 -1.43
CA GLU A 154 17.41 14.86 -2.74
C GLU A 154 17.39 13.41 -3.24
N VAL A 155 18.13 12.49 -2.60
CA VAL A 155 18.12 11.06 -2.95
C VAL A 155 17.19 10.25 -2.06
N LEU A 156 16.61 10.87 -1.02
CA LEU A 156 15.63 10.24 -0.16
C LEU A 156 14.26 10.19 -0.85
N PRO A 157 13.47 9.12 -0.64
CA PRO A 157 12.10 9.09 -1.14
C PRO A 157 11.29 10.18 -0.45
N THR A 158 10.57 10.97 -1.24
CA THR A 158 9.58 11.92 -0.75
C THR A 158 8.25 11.21 -0.62
N GLN A 159 7.55 11.42 0.49
CA GLN A 159 6.13 11.10 0.54
C GLN A 159 5.45 11.92 -0.57
N PRO A 160 4.62 11.30 -1.44
CA PRO A 160 3.81 12.10 -2.35
C PRO A 160 3.04 13.13 -1.51
N ALA A 161 2.80 14.31 -2.08
CA ALA A 161 1.82 15.20 -1.50
C ALA A 161 0.57 14.35 -1.22
N ALA A 162 0.09 14.36 0.04
CA ALA A 162 -1.17 13.70 0.34
C ALA A 162 -2.14 14.19 -0.74
N ASN A 163 -2.72 13.26 -1.51
CA ASN A 163 -3.80 13.60 -2.43
C ASN A 163 -4.82 14.43 -1.64
N ASP A 164 -5.58 15.30 -2.31
CA ASP A 164 -6.58 16.25 -1.77
C ASP A 164 -7.71 15.63 -0.90
N HIS A 165 -7.50 14.48 -0.27
CA HIS A 165 -8.17 14.10 0.95
C HIS A 165 -7.73 15.07 2.05
N GLU A 166 -8.38 16.24 2.07
CA GLU A 166 -8.43 17.03 3.29
C GLU A 166 -8.94 16.09 4.39
N PRO A 167 -8.13 15.80 5.43
CA PRO A 167 -8.64 15.03 6.56
C PRO A 167 -9.87 15.75 7.06
N THR A 168 -10.99 15.04 7.24
CA THR A 168 -12.21 15.63 7.79
C THR A 168 -11.81 16.40 9.04
N PRO A 169 -11.95 17.74 9.08
CA PRO A 169 -11.44 18.53 10.18
C PRO A 169 -12.29 18.24 11.42
N VAL A 170 -11.86 17.25 12.20
CA VAL A 170 -12.43 16.96 13.51
C VAL A 170 -11.91 18.03 14.45
N SER A 171 -12.81 18.84 15.02
CA SER A 171 -12.42 19.87 15.98
C SER A 171 -11.65 19.24 17.15
N PRO A 172 -10.51 19.80 17.59
CA PRO A 172 -9.77 19.31 18.74
C PRO A 172 -10.56 19.44 20.06
N GLU A 173 -11.69 20.16 20.05
CA GLU A 173 -12.57 20.35 21.19
C GLU A 173 -13.57 19.18 21.38
N LEU A 174 -13.69 18.28 20.40
CA LEU A 174 -14.61 17.14 20.48
C LEU A 174 -14.10 16.08 21.45
N VAL A 175 -15.00 15.60 22.30
CA VAL A 175 -14.74 14.48 23.21
C VAL A 175 -15.10 13.18 22.50
N TRP A 176 -14.14 12.26 22.48
CA TRP A 176 -14.29 10.95 21.85
C TRP A 176 -15.15 10.07 22.77
N CYS A 177 -16.34 9.70 22.29
CA CYS A 177 -17.30 8.89 23.03
C CYS A 177 -17.42 7.53 22.36
N ARG A 178 -16.80 6.51 22.95
CA ARG A 178 -16.96 5.14 22.49
C ARG A 178 -18.28 4.57 23.00
N LEU A 179 -19.10 4.06 22.09
CA LEU A 179 -20.30 3.32 22.45
C LEU A 179 -19.95 1.96 23.06
N SER A 180 -20.82 1.48 23.93
CA SER A 180 -20.78 0.11 24.43
C SER A 180 -21.00 -0.89 23.30
N ASP A 181 -20.57 -2.12 23.49
CA ASP A 181 -20.84 -3.20 22.54
C ASP A 181 -22.35 -3.38 22.33
N MET A 182 -22.72 -3.57 21.06
CA MET A 182 -24.11 -3.73 20.65
C MET A 182 -24.52 -5.21 20.77
N ALA A 183 -25.67 -5.46 21.42
CA ALA A 183 -26.25 -6.80 21.47
C ALA A 183 -26.70 -7.26 20.08
N ALA A 184 -26.86 -8.57 19.89
CA ALA A 184 -27.53 -9.10 18.71
C ALA A 184 -29.04 -8.82 18.77
N GLY A 185 -29.67 -8.57 17.63
CA GLY A 185 -31.12 -8.34 17.51
C GLY A 185 -31.51 -6.97 16.97
N GLU A 186 -32.75 -6.88 16.48
CA GLU A 186 -33.31 -5.74 15.73
C GLU A 186 -33.32 -4.41 16.53
N GLU A 187 -33.29 -4.48 17.86
CA GLU A 187 -33.33 -3.29 18.73
C GLU A 187 -31.95 -2.64 18.96
N ALA A 188 -30.86 -3.29 18.54
CA ALA A 188 -29.51 -2.87 18.90
C ALA A 188 -29.16 -1.43 18.45
N TYR A 189 -29.50 -1.07 17.21
CA TYR A 189 -29.28 0.29 16.70
C TYR A 189 -30.24 1.30 17.34
N VAL A 190 -31.46 0.88 17.67
CA VAL A 190 -32.46 1.74 18.33
C VAL A 190 -32.00 2.10 19.74
N GLU A 191 -31.50 1.13 20.51
CA GLU A 191 -30.96 1.35 21.84
C GLU A 191 -29.76 2.31 21.82
N ALA A 192 -28.83 2.10 20.88
CA ALA A 192 -27.68 2.99 20.70
C ALA A 192 -28.12 4.42 20.33
N TYR A 193 -29.10 4.57 19.44
CA TYR A 193 -29.66 5.86 19.08
C TYR A 193 -30.32 6.56 20.26
N GLU A 194 -31.14 5.85 21.04
CA GLU A 194 -31.80 6.44 22.21
C GLU A 194 -30.79 6.89 23.26
N GLN A 195 -29.68 6.15 23.46
CA GLN A 195 -28.58 6.61 24.31
C GLN A 195 -27.98 7.94 23.80
N LEU A 196 -27.70 8.05 22.51
CA LEU A 196 -27.15 9.27 21.90
C LEU A 196 -28.16 10.43 21.96
N ARG A 197 -29.44 10.14 21.78
CA ARG A 197 -30.52 11.11 21.94
C ARG A 197 -30.59 11.63 23.36
N MET A 198 -30.44 10.76 24.37
CA MET A 198 -30.34 11.16 25.78
C MET A 198 -29.13 12.06 26.03
N PHE A 199 -27.96 11.75 25.45
CA PHE A 199 -26.78 12.63 25.54
C PHE A 199 -27.06 14.01 24.93
N ARG A 200 -27.73 14.05 23.78
CA ARG A 200 -28.09 15.31 23.12
C ARG A 200 -29.04 16.14 23.97
N GLN A 201 -30.04 15.49 24.59
CA GLN A 201 -30.98 16.15 25.51
C GLN A 201 -30.30 16.65 26.79
N ALA A 202 -29.29 15.94 27.28
CA ALA A 202 -28.46 16.36 28.41
C ALA A 202 -27.50 17.52 28.05
N GLY A 203 -27.46 17.96 26.79
CA GLY A 203 -26.64 19.09 26.33
C GLY A 203 -25.22 18.69 25.92
N LEU A 204 -24.91 17.40 25.83
CA LEU A 204 -23.60 16.92 25.38
C LEU A 204 -23.53 17.04 23.86
N LYS A 205 -23.10 18.19 23.33
CA LYS A 205 -23.11 18.45 21.88
C LYS A 205 -21.77 18.18 21.20
N ASP A 206 -20.68 18.32 21.94
CA ASP A 206 -19.31 18.24 21.43
C ASP A 206 -18.75 16.81 21.54
N LEU A 207 -19.52 15.83 21.07
CA LEU A 207 -19.11 14.42 21.07
C LEU A 207 -18.78 13.94 19.64
N PHE A 208 -17.74 13.12 19.53
CA PHE A 208 -17.46 12.32 18.34
C PHE A 208 -17.66 10.84 18.67
N ILE A 209 -18.64 10.21 18.02
CA ILE A 209 -19.12 8.87 18.40
C ILE A 209 -18.28 7.80 17.74
N LEU A 210 -17.73 6.89 18.53
CA LEU A 210 -16.94 5.76 18.04
C LEU A 210 -17.73 4.47 18.23
N HIS A 211 -18.02 3.83 17.11
CA HIS A 211 -18.76 2.58 17.08
C HIS A 211 -17.83 1.40 17.41
N PRO A 212 -18.28 0.42 18.21
CA PRO A 212 -17.56 -0.82 18.43
C PRO A 212 -17.59 -1.71 17.20
N GLU A 213 -16.77 -2.77 17.19
CA GLU A 213 -16.81 -3.80 16.14
C GLU A 213 -18.16 -4.50 16.04
N THR A 214 -18.86 -4.66 17.16
CA THR A 214 -20.19 -5.29 17.27
C THR A 214 -21.30 -4.52 16.55
N THR A 215 -21.01 -3.31 16.07
CA THR A 215 -21.88 -2.61 15.11
C THR A 215 -22.04 -3.39 13.81
N TRP A 216 -21.01 -4.14 13.40
CA TRP A 216 -20.97 -4.91 12.16
C TRP A 216 -21.38 -6.38 12.32
N HIS A 217 -21.35 -6.93 13.54
CA HIS A 217 -21.59 -8.36 13.75
C HIS A 217 -22.21 -8.70 15.10
N ASP A 218 -22.71 -9.92 15.25
CA ASP A 218 -23.50 -10.37 16.40
C ASP A 218 -22.70 -11.02 17.52
N GLY A 219 -21.42 -10.66 17.65
CA GLY A 219 -20.52 -11.18 18.68
C GLY A 219 -20.07 -12.65 18.51
N ASN A 220 -20.56 -13.39 17.50
CA ASN A 220 -20.13 -14.76 17.21
C ASN A 220 -19.27 -14.83 15.93
N GLY A 221 -18.09 -15.48 16.02
CA GLY A 221 -17.38 -15.95 14.82
C GLY A 221 -16.28 -15.05 14.24
N GLY A 222 -15.69 -14.15 15.03
CA GLY A 222 -14.62 -13.27 14.56
C GLY A 222 -15.13 -12.14 13.65
N VAL A 223 -14.31 -11.11 13.50
CA VAL A 223 -14.70 -9.83 12.91
C VAL A 223 -14.54 -9.90 11.38
N PRO A 224 -15.58 -9.68 10.57
CA PRO A 224 -15.37 -9.29 9.18
C PRO A 224 -14.75 -7.89 9.21
N THR A 225 -13.44 -7.83 9.05
CA THR A 225 -12.72 -6.57 8.99
C THR A 225 -12.97 -5.95 7.63
N LEU A 226 -13.41 -4.69 7.62
CA LEU A 226 -13.82 -3.96 6.41
C LEU A 226 -15.16 -4.43 5.83
N ASP A 227 -16.06 -4.96 6.68
CA ASP A 227 -17.44 -5.13 6.25
C ASP A 227 -18.04 -3.79 5.84
N THR A 228 -18.85 -3.83 4.79
CA THR A 228 -19.58 -2.68 4.28
C THR A 228 -21.08 -2.86 4.47
N VAL A 229 -21.50 -3.98 5.04
CA VAL A 229 -22.89 -4.37 5.21
C VAL A 229 -23.20 -4.48 6.71
N GLY A 230 -24.29 -3.85 7.15
CA GLY A 230 -24.78 -3.97 8.53
C GLY A 230 -25.16 -5.41 8.91
N ALA A 231 -25.11 -5.75 10.21
CA ALA A 231 -25.38 -7.09 10.71
C ALA A 231 -26.84 -7.52 10.44
N GLU A 232 -27.04 -8.69 9.82
CA GLU A 232 -28.39 -9.15 9.42
C GLU A 232 -29.36 -9.24 10.61
N SER A 233 -28.94 -9.76 11.76
CA SER A 233 -29.84 -9.85 12.92
C SER A 233 -30.21 -8.50 13.54
N LYS A 234 -29.48 -7.43 13.20
CA LYS A 234 -29.78 -6.05 13.62
C LYS A 234 -30.61 -5.29 12.58
N GLY A 235 -31.13 -5.98 11.57
CA GLY A 235 -31.89 -5.38 10.47
C GLY A 235 -31.04 -5.09 9.22
N GLY A 236 -29.79 -5.55 9.19
CA GLY A 236 -28.92 -5.45 8.03
C GLY A 236 -28.50 -4.03 7.68
N ASP A 237 -28.15 -3.83 6.41
CA ASP A 237 -27.58 -2.57 5.92
C ASP A 237 -28.58 -1.40 5.93
N ASP A 238 -29.85 -1.67 5.65
CA ASP A 238 -30.90 -0.64 5.64
C ASP A 238 -31.08 -0.03 7.03
N ALA A 239 -31.21 -0.88 8.06
CA ALA A 239 -31.35 -0.45 9.45
C ALA A 239 -30.09 0.30 9.94
N PHE A 240 -28.91 -0.14 9.48
CA PHE A 240 -27.67 0.50 9.84
C PHE A 240 -27.52 1.89 9.21
N HIS A 241 -27.88 2.06 7.94
CA HIS A 241 -27.91 3.36 7.29
C HIS A 241 -28.89 4.32 7.95
N GLU A 242 -30.12 3.87 8.25
CA GLU A 242 -31.13 4.67 8.95
C GLU A 242 -30.61 5.17 10.31
N TYR A 243 -29.94 4.29 11.05
CA TYR A 243 -29.30 4.63 12.32
C TYR A 243 -28.22 5.70 12.16
N LEU A 244 -27.30 5.56 11.21
CA LEU A 244 -26.22 6.54 10.99
C LEU A 244 -26.75 7.90 10.56
N ASP A 245 -27.78 7.93 9.71
CA ASP A 245 -28.47 9.17 9.34
C ASP A 245 -29.13 9.82 10.56
N ALA A 246 -29.76 9.03 11.44
CA ALA A 246 -30.34 9.54 12.67
C ALA A 246 -29.28 10.11 13.65
N VAL A 247 -28.11 9.48 13.76
CA VAL A 247 -26.97 10.00 14.55
C VAL A 247 -26.47 11.33 13.98
N LYS A 248 -26.40 11.44 12.66
CA LYS A 248 -26.03 12.67 11.97
C LYS A 248 -27.08 13.77 12.16
N ASP A 249 -28.36 13.44 12.15
CA ASP A 249 -29.48 14.37 12.41
C ASP A 249 -29.51 14.87 13.85
N LEU A 250 -29.05 14.07 14.82
CA LEU A 250 -28.76 14.54 16.17
C LEU A 250 -27.63 15.57 16.20
N GLY A 251 -26.83 15.67 15.13
CA GLY A 251 -25.72 16.61 14.99
C GLY A 251 -24.41 16.10 15.58
N TYR A 252 -24.20 14.79 15.61
CA TYR A 252 -22.93 14.17 15.99
C TYR A 252 -22.14 13.74 14.75
N GLY A 253 -20.81 13.89 14.84
CA GLY A 253 -19.89 13.18 13.96
C GLY A 253 -19.65 11.77 14.49
N TYR A 254 -19.36 10.82 13.59
CA TYR A 254 -19.07 9.44 13.98
C TYR A 254 -17.88 8.84 13.22
N GLY A 255 -17.24 7.88 13.87
CA GLY A 255 -16.27 6.96 13.28
C GLY A 255 -16.76 5.53 13.42
N LEU A 256 -16.57 4.74 12.37
CA LEU A 256 -16.89 3.32 12.35
C LEU A 256 -15.63 2.50 12.64
N TYR A 257 -15.82 1.34 13.27
CA TYR A 257 -14.71 0.44 13.55
C TYR A 257 -14.16 -0.16 12.25
N ALA A 258 -12.84 -0.11 12.10
CA ALA A 258 -12.08 -0.86 11.10
C ALA A 258 -10.80 -1.38 11.75
N SER A 259 -10.49 -2.66 11.57
CA SER A 259 -9.20 -3.27 11.93
C SER A 259 -8.54 -3.83 10.68
N PHE A 260 -7.21 -3.72 10.60
CA PHE A 260 -6.38 -4.33 9.54
C PHE A 260 -5.55 -5.51 10.08
N ARG A 261 -5.79 -5.90 11.34
CA ARG A 261 -5.01 -6.93 12.03
C ARG A 261 -5.72 -8.27 12.14
N ASP A 262 -7.05 -8.27 12.05
CA ASP A 262 -7.88 -9.43 12.39
C ASP A 262 -8.72 -9.85 11.18
N ILE A 263 -8.26 -10.81 10.39
CA ILE A 263 -9.05 -11.38 9.28
C ILE A 263 -9.71 -12.66 9.79
N THR A 264 -11.04 -12.75 9.72
CA THR A 264 -11.79 -13.94 10.16
C THR A 264 -11.99 -14.95 9.03
N PRO A 265 -11.89 -16.27 9.30
CA PRO A 265 -12.25 -17.32 8.32
C PRO A 265 -13.72 -17.31 7.88
N HIS A 266 -14.55 -16.53 8.56
CA HIS A 266 -15.98 -16.37 8.29
C HIS A 266 -16.29 -15.21 7.32
N ASP A 267 -15.28 -14.46 6.89
CA ASP A 267 -15.45 -13.39 5.90
C ASP A 267 -15.87 -14.02 4.56
N ALA A 268 -16.88 -13.45 3.90
CA ALA A 268 -17.36 -13.93 2.61
C ALA A 268 -16.27 -13.86 1.53
N ALA A 269 -15.28 -12.97 1.67
CA ALA A 269 -14.09 -12.92 0.82
C ALA A 269 -13.09 -14.07 1.10
N TRP A 270 -13.26 -14.80 2.20
CA TRP A 270 -12.39 -15.90 2.64
C TRP A 270 -12.89 -17.29 2.22
N SER A 271 -14.16 -17.43 1.80
CA SER A 271 -14.64 -18.72 1.30
C SER A 271 -14.08 -19.01 -0.10
N SER A 272 -13.14 -19.95 -0.13
CA SER A 272 -12.56 -20.64 -1.29
C SER A 272 -13.57 -21.10 -2.34
#